data_AF-A0A3D5FRW9-F1
#
_entry.id   AF-A0A3D5FRW9-F1
#
_cell.length_a   1.000
_cell.length_b   1.000
_cell.length_c   1.000
_cell.angle_alpha   90.00
_cell.angle_beta   90.00
_cell.angle_gamma   90.00
#
_symmetry.space_group_name_H-M   'P 1'
#
loop_
_entity.id
_entity.type
_entity.pdbx_description
1 polymer ?
#
loop_
_entity_poly.entity_id
_entity_poly.type
_entity_poly.pdbx_seq_one_letter_code
_entity_poly.pdbx_strand_id
1 'polypeptide(L)'
;MANLPKDGLVLYKGRPARVKEPGADRLVIELVDGSTQKVRPKDVALLHKGPCDPARLAAIGDVSTEDADAVRQLLAAEGETVDLQDLAGLIHSDPPTSEHAWRSW
;
A
#
# COMPACT_ATOMS: atom_id res chain seq x y z
N MET A 1 11.92 -15.20 8.28
CA MET A 1 10.86 -15.21 7.25
C MET A 1 9.73 -14.31 7.74
N ALA A 2 9.23 -13.38 6.93
CA ALA A 2 8.12 -12.52 7.32
C ALA A 2 6.85 -13.38 7.47
N ASN A 3 6.25 -13.39 8.67
CA ASN A 3 4.96 -14.01 8.90
C ASN A 3 3.89 -13.13 8.23
N LEU A 4 3.27 -13.63 7.17
CA LEU A 4 2.23 -12.92 6.42
C LEU A 4 0.86 -13.31 6.98
N PRO A 5 0.20 -12.46 7.78
CA PRO A 5 -1.06 -12.81 8.43
C PRO A 5 -2.19 -12.89 7.40
N LYS A 6 -3.23 -13.68 7.75
CA LYS A 6 -4.48 -13.69 6.98
C LYS A 6 -5.05 -12.28 6.95
N ASP A 7 -5.61 -11.90 5.80
CA ASP A 7 -6.16 -10.57 5.54
C ASP A 7 -5.11 -9.44 5.63
N GLY A 8 -3.82 -9.77 5.58
CA GLY A 8 -2.74 -8.80 5.40
C GLY A 8 -2.76 -8.20 3.99
N LEU A 9 -2.41 -6.92 3.86
CA LEU A 9 -2.22 -6.23 2.58
C LEU A 9 -0.76 -6.39 2.15
N VAL A 10 -0.53 -6.87 0.93
CA VAL A 10 0.79 -7.09 0.34
C VAL A 10 0.87 -6.50 -1.06
N LEU A 11 2.09 -6.27 -1.56
CA LEU A 11 2.36 -6.00 -2.97
C LEU A 11 2.83 -7.27 -3.65
N TYR A 12 2.24 -7.59 -4.80
CA TYR A 12 2.70 -8.63 -5.71
C TYR A 12 2.89 -8.05 -7.10
N LYS A 13 4.13 -8.06 -7.61
CA LYS A 13 4.51 -7.45 -8.90
C LYS A 13 4.01 -6.00 -9.04
N GLY A 14 4.16 -5.21 -7.97
CA GLY A 14 3.73 -3.81 -7.93
C GLY A 14 2.22 -3.59 -7.76
N ARG A 15 1.41 -4.65 -7.69
CA ARG A 15 -0.05 -4.54 -7.51
C ARG A 15 -0.47 -4.91 -6.08
N PRO A 16 -1.38 -4.14 -5.45
CA PRO A 16 -1.98 -4.49 -4.17
C PRO A 16 -2.68 -5.86 -4.24
N ALA A 17 -2.52 -6.63 -3.17
CA ALA A 17 -3.15 -7.92 -3.00
C ALA A 17 -3.41 -8.19 -1.52
N ARG A 18 -4.41 -9.03 -1.23
CA ARG A 18 -4.74 -9.47 0.12
C ARG A 18 -4.27 -10.90 0.34
N VAL A 19 -3.72 -11.21 1.51
CA VAL A 19 -3.42 -12.60 1.92
C VAL A 19 -4.71 -13.33 2.25
N LYS A 20 -5.16 -14.22 1.36
CA LYS A 20 -6.36 -15.03 1.56
C LYS A 20 -6.08 -16.24 2.44
N GLU A 21 -4.95 -16.92 2.20
CA GLU A 21 -4.50 -18.10 2.96
C GLU A 21 -2.99 -17.99 3.25
N PRO A 22 -2.60 -17.79 4.52
CA PRO A 22 -1.20 -17.79 4.92
C PRO A 22 -0.54 -19.17 4.75
N GLY A 23 0.77 -19.17 4.54
CA GLY A 23 1.58 -20.39 4.57
C GLY A 23 3.08 -20.11 4.54
N ALA A 24 3.87 -21.05 5.08
CA ALA A 24 5.32 -20.88 5.23
C ALA A 24 6.08 -20.98 3.90
N ASP A 25 5.72 -21.94 3.03
CA ASP A 25 6.37 -22.13 1.74
C ASP A 25 5.65 -21.41 0.59
N ARG A 26 4.32 -21.38 0.67
CA ARG A 26 3.43 -20.74 -0.29
C ARG A 26 2.21 -20.18 0.42
N LEU A 27 1.70 -19.07 -0.09
CA LEU A 27 0.48 -18.43 0.35
C LEU A 27 -0.46 -18.21 -0.84
N VAL A 28 -1.76 -18.08 -0.56
CA VAL A 28 -2.75 -17.65 -1.55
C VAL A 28 -3.04 -16.18 -1.33
N ILE A 29 -2.88 -15.40 -2.39
CA ILE A 29 -3.25 -13.99 -2.43
C ILE A 29 -4.47 -13.78 -3.31
N GLU A 30 -5.24 -12.75 -3.01
CA GLU A 30 -6.35 -12.23 -3.80
C GLU A 30 -5.95 -10.86 -4.37
N LEU A 31 -6.09 -10.67 -5.67
CA LEU A 31 -5.80 -9.42 -6.36
C LEU A 31 -7.04 -8.52 -6.40
N VAL A 32 -6.84 -7.25 -6.76
CA VAL A 32 -7.92 -6.24 -6.88
C VAL A 32 -9.03 -6.68 -7.83
N ASP A 33 -8.70 -7.43 -8.88
CA ASP A 33 -9.66 -8.00 -9.84
C ASP A 33 -10.44 -9.23 -9.30
N GLY A 34 -10.24 -9.59 -8.04
CA GLY A 34 -10.84 -10.76 -7.38
C GLY A 34 -10.18 -12.10 -7.75
N SER A 35 -9.21 -12.11 -8.66
CA SER A 35 -8.48 -13.33 -9.01
C SER A 35 -7.56 -13.75 -7.86
N THR A 36 -7.25 -15.05 -7.79
CA THR A 36 -6.36 -15.59 -6.76
C THR A 36 -5.09 -16.20 -7.36
N GLN A 37 -3.97 -16.03 -6.67
CA GLN A 37 -2.68 -16.59 -7.09
C GLN A 37 -1.96 -17.25 -5.91
N LYS A 38 -1.30 -18.38 -6.19
CA LYS A 38 -0.44 -19.06 -5.22
C LYS A 38 1.00 -18.62 -5.44
N VAL A 39 1.57 -17.93 -4.47
CA VAL A 39 2.91 -17.30 -4.56
C VAL A 39 3.78 -17.74 -3.40
N ARG A 40 5.09 -17.46 -3.46
CA ARG A 40 6.00 -17.67 -2.30
C ARG A 40 6.08 -16.39 -1.47
N PRO A 41 6.38 -16.47 -0.16
CA PRO A 41 6.50 -15.28 0.69
C PRO A 41 7.54 -14.26 0.19
N LYS A 42 8.60 -14.72 -0.51
CA LYS A 42 9.63 -13.84 -1.08
C LYS A 42 9.17 -13.06 -2.33
N ASP A 43 8.08 -13.50 -2.96
CA ASP A 43 7.56 -12.88 -4.19
C ASP A 43 6.59 -11.71 -3.87
N VAL A 44 6.35 -11.46 -2.58
CA VAL A 44 5.43 -10.42 -2.10
C VAL A 44 6.09 -9.56 -1.03
N ALA A 45 5.70 -8.30 -0.94
CA ALA A 45 6.12 -7.38 0.11
C ALA A 45 4.94 -7.04 1.02
N LEU A 46 5.09 -7.15 2.34
CA LEU A 46 4.03 -6.80 3.30
C LEU A 46 3.89 -5.28 3.40
N LEU A 47 2.70 -4.76 3.11
CA LEU A 47 2.35 -3.35 3.30
C LEU A 47 1.68 -3.12 4.66
N HIS A 48 0.70 -3.96 5.01
CA HIS A 48 -0.03 -3.83 6.27
C HIS A 48 -0.42 -5.21 6.80
N LYS A 49 -0.40 -5.40 8.13
CA LYS A 49 -0.74 -6.68 8.78
C LYS A 49 -2.25 -7.01 8.78
N GLY A 50 -3.07 -6.19 8.12
CA GLY A 50 -4.53 -6.33 8.06
C GLY A 50 -5.29 -5.63 9.21
N PRO A 51 -6.63 -5.76 9.26
CA PRO A 51 -7.45 -6.49 8.28
C PRO A 51 -7.74 -5.64 7.03
N CYS A 52 -7.32 -6.18 5.88
CA CYS A 52 -7.81 -5.77 4.57
C CYS A 52 -8.95 -6.71 4.21
N ASP A 53 -10.16 -6.19 4.05
CA ASP A 53 -11.29 -6.97 3.51
C ASP A 53 -11.37 -6.81 1.98
N PRO A 54 -12.13 -7.66 1.27
CA PRO A 54 -12.25 -7.57 -0.19
C PRO A 54 -12.78 -6.23 -0.70
N ALA A 55 -13.67 -5.56 0.05
CA ALA A 55 -14.22 -4.26 -0.36
C ALA A 55 -13.14 -3.17 -0.29
N ARG A 56 -12.32 -3.17 0.77
CA ARG A 56 -11.15 -2.30 0.90
C ARG A 56 -10.10 -2.57 -0.17
N LEU A 57 -9.86 -3.83 -0.52
CA LEU A 57 -8.94 -4.17 -1.61
C LEU A 57 -9.45 -3.64 -2.96
N ALA A 58 -10.74 -3.83 -3.25
CA ALA A 58 -11.35 -3.34 -4.49
C ALA A 58 -11.30 -1.81 -4.60
N ALA A 59 -11.56 -1.10 -3.49
CA ALA A 59 -11.51 0.37 -3.45
C ALA A 59 -10.13 0.96 -3.79
N ILE A 60 -9.04 0.19 -3.63
CA ILE A 60 -7.69 0.64 -4.04
C ILE A 60 -7.59 0.71 -5.58
N GLY A 61 -8.29 -0.18 -6.31
CA GLY A 61 -8.29 -0.20 -7.77
C GLY A 61 -8.98 0.99 -8.40
N ASP A 62 -9.87 1.66 -7.66
CA ASP A 62 -10.62 2.83 -8.12
C ASP A 62 -9.83 4.14 -7.93
N VAL A 63 -8.64 4.09 -7.32
CA VAL A 63 -7.80 5.27 -7.12
C VAL A 63 -7.04 5.58 -8.41
N SER A 64 -7.31 6.74 -9.01
CA SER A 64 -6.51 7.25 -10.14
C SER A 64 -5.05 7.39 -9.71
N THR A 65 -4.14 6.75 -10.45
CA THR A 65 -2.69 6.87 -10.20
C THR A 65 -2.09 8.11 -10.86
N GLU A 66 -2.85 8.85 -11.68
CA GLU A 66 -2.37 10.06 -12.35
C GLU A 66 -1.95 11.13 -11.32
N ASP A 67 -2.68 11.26 -10.22
CA ASP A 67 -2.32 12.17 -9.13
C ASP A 67 -1.05 11.71 -8.39
N ALA A 68 -0.84 10.40 -8.27
CA ALA A 68 0.32 9.85 -7.56
C ALA A 68 1.64 10.06 -8.33
N ASP A 69 1.63 9.94 -9.66
CA ASP A 69 2.81 10.19 -10.49
C ASP A 69 3.15 11.68 -10.55
N ALA A 70 2.14 12.56 -10.61
CA ALA A 70 2.35 14.01 -10.53
C ALA A 70 3.00 14.42 -9.19
N VAL A 71 2.49 13.89 -8.07
CA VAL A 71 3.08 14.11 -6.73
C VAL A 71 4.50 13.54 -6.66
N ARG A 72 4.76 12.36 -7.24
CA ARG A 72 6.12 11.79 -7.29
C ARG A 72 7.08 12.65 -8.10
N GLN A 73 6.64 13.18 -9.24
CA GLN A 73 7.45 14.06 -10.08
C GLN A 73 7.80 15.37 -9.35
N LEU A 74 6.82 15.96 -8.64
CA LEU A 74 7.04 17.13 -7.78
C LEU A 74 8.07 16.82 -6.69
N LEU A 75 7.91 15.72 -5.95
CA LEU A 75 8.82 15.33 -4.87
C LEU A 75 10.23 14.94 -5.35
N ALA A 76 10.37 14.49 -6.59
CA ALA A 76 11.64 14.11 -7.19
C ALA A 76 12.36 15.28 -7.90
N ALA A 77 11.75 16.47 -7.97
CA ALA A 77 12.34 17.63 -8.57
C ALA A 77 13.62 18.05 -7.82
N GLU A 78 14.74 18.11 -8.52
CA GLU A 78 16.04 18.40 -7.92
C GLU A 78 16.08 19.83 -7.37
N GLY A 79 16.39 19.97 -6.08
CA GLY A 79 16.47 21.27 -5.40
C GLY A 79 15.17 21.74 -4.74
N GLU A 80 14.06 21.01 -4.88
CA GLU A 80 12.85 21.25 -4.10
C GLU A 80 12.87 20.46 -2.79
N THR A 81 12.42 21.10 -1.72
CA THR A 81 12.19 20.47 -0.41
C THR A 81 10.72 20.60 -0.07
N VAL A 82 10.06 19.49 0.25
CA VAL A 82 8.70 19.49 0.80
C VAL A 82 8.78 19.42 2.32
N ASP A 83 8.09 20.35 2.99
CA ASP A 83 7.95 20.31 4.44
C ASP A 83 7.12 19.10 4.89
N LEU A 84 7.40 18.57 6.09
CA LEU A 84 6.67 17.41 6.62
C LEU A 84 5.17 17.69 6.82
N GLN A 85 4.77 18.93 7.09
CA GLN A 85 3.36 19.33 7.15
C GLN A 85 2.69 19.27 5.77
N ASP A 86 3.37 19.75 4.74
CA ASP A 86 2.87 19.71 3.37
C ASP A 86 2.74 18.25 2.89
N LEU A 87 3.75 17.42 3.16
CA LEU A 87 3.68 15.98 2.88
C LEU A 87 2.53 15.31 3.63
N ALA A 88 2.30 15.67 4.89
CA ALA A 88 1.18 15.15 5.66
C ALA A 88 -0.17 15.59 5.09
N GLY A 89 -0.29 16.82 4.60
CA GLY A 89 -1.50 17.29 3.91
C GLY A 89 -1.79 16.51 2.63
N LEU A 90 -0.74 16.15 1.87
CA LEU A 90 -0.86 15.32 0.67
C LEU A 90 -1.29 13.88 0.98
N ILE A 91 -0.81 13.30 2.09
CA ILE A 91 -1.08 11.89 2.43
C ILE A 91 -2.39 11.70 3.21
N HIS A 92 -2.70 12.60 4.15
CA HIS A 92 -3.72 12.38 5.19
C HIS A 92 -5.00 13.22 5.08
N SER A 93 -5.24 13.85 3.92
CA SER A 93 -6.32 14.84 3.70
C SER A 93 -6.20 16.09 4.60
N ASP A 94 -6.77 17.20 4.13
CA ASP A 94 -6.57 18.54 4.70
C ASP A 94 -7.67 18.91 5.73
N PRO A 95 -7.36 19.53 6.90
CA PRO A 95 -6.04 19.92 7.40
C PRO A 95 -5.27 18.82 8.16
N PRO A 96 -3.94 18.70 7.94
CA PRO A 96 -3.09 17.74 8.65
C PRO A 96 -2.92 18.11 10.13
N THR A 97 -2.76 17.09 10.98
CA THR A 97 -2.47 17.24 12.41
C THR A 97 -0.99 16.97 12.67
N SER A 98 -0.48 17.36 13.85
CA SER A 98 0.88 17.00 14.27
C SER A 98 1.12 15.49 14.30
N GLU A 99 0.07 14.67 14.54
CA GLU A 99 0.17 13.22 14.45
C GLU A 99 0.38 12.74 13.00
N HIS A 100 -0.28 13.38 12.03
CA HIS A 100 -0.11 13.07 10.62
C HIS A 100 1.32 13.38 10.15
N ALA A 101 1.91 14.50 10.58
CA ALA A 101 3.31 14.82 10.26
C ALA A 101 4.30 13.76 10.76
N TRP A 102 4.10 13.25 11.99
CA TRP A 102 4.93 12.18 12.54
C TRP A 102 4.77 10.83 11.84
N ARG A 103 3.58 10.54 11.29
CA ARG A 103 3.33 9.29 10.56
C ARG A 103 3.90 9.29 9.13
N SER A 104 4.27 10.46 8.61
CA SER A 104 4.89 10.62 7.29
C SER A 104 6.41 10.46 7.29
N TRP A 105 7.07 10.40 8.45
CA TRP A 105 8.51 10.15 8.62
C TRP A 105 8.78 8.70 9.04
#